data_AF-A0A8S3UHV6-F1
#
_entry.id   AF-A0A8S3UHV6-F1
#
_cell.length_a   1.000
_cell.length_b   1.000
_cell.length_c   1.000
_cell.angle_alpha   90.00
_cell.angle_beta   90.00
_cell.angle_gamma   90.00
#
_symmetry.space_group_name_H-M   'P 1'
#
loop_
_entity.id
_entity.type
_entity.pdbx_description
1 polymer ?
#
loop_
_entity_poly.entity_id
_entity_poly.type
_entity_poly.pdbx_seq_one_letter_code
_entity_poly.pdbx_strand_id
1 'polypeptide(L)'
;MEQIYSIPKGNSFYLCGDFNSRLGNYTDFIQGIDQLSERNITDFTTNSYGEIFSEFLSTVNCCVLNGRYPIHDDYTYVSTKGLSVVDYCVVPYESLCHYKNFKVIRASVLCNKSAQPGSFRANHIPDHSVLCWEFETNFDNINEICSIDLSHSAHNSLNQQNNTYVSYDVKNIPSDWMTNNDILDKINMCIDNIQCSKGRQFEVDKLYNNFVEILHSEMNDKLETKVKVLNSTNNRKRRIKKPWWNDKLTNKWNIVCTAERDYVTCKQGSLKQQLRKDFVDKRKDFDKLTQKYKRQYWYRCQEELVNFSDNDTNQFWRRIGQIGIGNERQMRIPNEVTLDDGTISNNLETVLNKWKSSFHSLLNPNVDATDYNKVENCILKENIICIDLDKEITIDEVHKVVMNAKNCKSAGIDLIQAEFCKYTCYNHMGTSVVDYLLASDSLMQNILYFNVSTFNPTLSDCHCKLSWKILSHHFLDIIPQPNSKVMGSKFKWQENSPQAFQSALQDKDSKNLISHFDTSSDINELAVKLNEILLTASV
;
A
#
# COMPACT_ATOMS: atom_id res chain seq x y z
N MET A 1 18.58 5.62 8.60
CA MET A 1 17.29 6.07 9.15
C MET A 1 16.25 5.23 8.46
N GLU A 2 15.89 4.12 9.08
CA GLU A 2 14.76 3.31 8.63
C GLU A 2 13.49 4.13 8.81
N GLN A 3 12.68 4.18 7.76
CA GLN A 3 11.40 4.85 7.78
C GLN A 3 10.47 3.99 8.64
N ILE A 4 10.25 4.37 9.90
CA ILE A 4 9.50 3.56 10.89
C ILE A 4 8.05 3.30 10.42
N TYR A 5 7.51 4.18 9.57
CA TYR A 5 6.19 4.04 8.99
C TYR A 5 6.23 4.35 7.49
N SER A 6 5.93 3.35 6.65
CA SER A 6 5.61 3.54 5.24
C SER A 6 4.11 3.42 5.06
N ILE A 7 3.45 4.55 4.83
CA ILE A 7 2.02 4.56 4.48
C ILE A 7 1.94 4.33 2.95
N PRO A 8 1.23 3.30 2.47
CA PRO A 8 1.00 3.11 1.05
C PRO A 8 0.32 4.34 0.46
N LYS A 9 0.94 4.96 -0.55
CA LYS A 9 0.30 6.04 -1.31
C LYS A 9 -0.89 5.44 -2.08
N GLY A 10 -2.09 5.99 -1.91
CA GLY A 10 -3.26 5.65 -2.71
C GLY A 10 -4.36 4.83 -2.03
N ASN A 11 -4.20 4.43 -0.76
CA ASN A 11 -5.27 3.79 0.00
C ASN A 11 -5.79 4.75 1.08
N SER A 12 -7.10 5.02 1.09
CA SER A 12 -7.75 5.69 2.22
C SER A 12 -7.65 4.79 3.45
N PHE A 13 -6.96 5.27 4.48
CA PHE A 13 -6.90 4.64 5.79
C PHE A 13 -7.40 5.65 6.82
N TYR A 14 -7.92 5.15 7.93
CA TYR A 14 -8.17 5.96 9.13
C TYR A 14 -7.64 5.20 10.33
N LEU A 15 -7.20 5.91 11.35
CA LEU A 15 -6.78 5.32 12.63
C LEU A 15 -7.77 5.77 13.68
N CYS A 16 -8.36 4.83 14.42
CA CYS A 16 -9.27 5.16 15.50
C CYS A 16 -8.99 4.31 16.74
N GLY A 17 -9.20 4.88 17.91
CA GLY A 17 -9.06 4.19 19.20
C GLY A 17 -8.42 5.08 20.26
N ASP A 18 -8.07 4.47 21.39
CA ASP A 18 -7.39 5.12 22.50
C ASP A 18 -5.89 5.28 22.21
N PHE A 19 -5.44 6.53 22.09
CA PHE A 19 -4.03 6.86 21.88
C PHE A 19 -3.30 7.15 23.20
N ASN A 20 -4.01 7.18 24.33
CA ASN A 20 -3.52 7.66 25.63
C ASN A 20 -2.83 9.04 25.53
N SER A 21 -3.18 9.80 24.51
CA SER A 21 -2.59 11.09 24.18
C SER A 21 -3.58 12.21 24.49
N ARG A 22 -3.13 13.25 25.17
CA ARG A 22 -3.95 14.43 25.42
C ARG A 22 -3.42 15.55 24.53
N LEU A 23 -4.09 15.77 23.41
CA LEU A 23 -3.64 16.69 22.37
C LEU A 23 -3.77 18.15 22.81
N GLY A 24 -4.71 18.45 23.72
CA GLY A 24 -4.91 19.80 24.25
C GLY A 24 -5.12 20.82 23.14
N ASN A 25 -4.36 21.91 23.23
CA ASN A 25 -4.32 22.99 22.24
C ASN A 25 -3.26 22.81 21.15
N TYR A 26 -2.61 21.65 21.04
CA TYR A 26 -1.68 21.42 19.94
C TYR A 26 -2.42 21.39 18.60
N THR A 27 -1.83 22.00 17.59
CA THR A 27 -2.32 21.92 16.22
C THR A 27 -2.02 20.53 15.66
N ASP A 28 -2.97 19.97 14.92
CA ASP A 28 -2.82 18.73 14.17
C ASP A 28 -2.58 18.98 12.67
N PHE A 29 -2.24 20.22 12.32
CA PHE A 29 -1.93 20.67 10.98
C PHE A 29 -0.87 21.78 11.00
N ILE A 30 -0.30 22.08 9.84
CA ILE A 30 0.69 23.16 9.68
C ILE A 30 -0.03 24.43 9.24
N GLN A 31 -0.13 25.38 10.18
CA GLN A 31 -0.77 26.67 9.96
C GLN A 31 -0.17 27.44 8.78
N GLY A 32 -1.06 27.96 7.92
CA GLY A 32 -0.72 28.70 6.70
C GLY A 32 -0.21 27.84 5.55
N ILE A 33 -0.39 26.52 5.62
CA ILE A 33 -0.15 25.58 4.52
C ILE A 33 -1.40 24.72 4.33
N ASP A 34 -1.82 24.07 5.41
CA ASP A 34 -2.95 23.17 5.38
C ASP A 34 -4.23 24.02 5.59
N GLN A 35 -5.22 23.87 4.70
CA GLN A 35 -6.49 24.62 4.75
C GLN A 35 -7.49 23.88 5.65
N LEU A 36 -7.17 23.75 6.94
CA LEU A 36 -8.04 23.13 7.93
C LEU A 36 -8.69 24.16 8.85
N SER A 37 -9.96 23.92 9.19
CA SER A 37 -10.57 24.58 10.32
C SER A 37 -9.86 24.18 11.61
N GLU A 38 -9.76 25.15 12.52
CA GLU A 38 -9.27 24.90 13.88
C GLU A 38 -10.24 24.00 14.64
N ARG A 39 -9.69 23.19 15.55
CA ARG A 39 -10.49 22.35 16.45
C ARG A 39 -11.15 23.22 17.51
N ASN A 40 -12.42 22.98 17.78
CA ASN A 40 -13.00 23.33 19.06
C ASN A 40 -12.47 22.35 20.12
N ILE A 41 -11.74 22.87 21.12
CA ILE A 41 -10.99 22.03 22.05
C ILE A 41 -11.86 21.74 23.28
N THR A 42 -12.27 20.48 23.42
CA THR A 42 -13.02 20.00 24.60
C THR A 42 -12.12 19.82 25.83
N ASP A 43 -10.92 19.28 25.65
CA ASP A 43 -9.92 19.07 26.70
C ASP A 43 -8.64 19.85 26.38
N PHE A 44 -8.34 20.89 27.16
CA PHE A 44 -7.15 21.73 26.99
C PHE A 44 -5.87 21.13 27.58
N THR A 45 -5.99 20.04 28.33
CA THR A 45 -4.84 19.42 28.99
C THR A 45 -3.95 18.74 27.95
N THR A 46 -2.63 18.83 28.13
CA THR A 46 -1.65 18.13 27.29
C THR A 46 -0.82 17.13 28.09
N ASN A 47 -0.31 16.10 27.42
CA ASN A 47 0.73 15.22 27.96
C ASN A 47 1.85 15.00 26.92
N SER A 48 2.93 14.31 27.31
CA SER A 48 4.07 14.04 26.41
C SER A 48 3.65 13.24 25.16
N TYR A 49 2.67 12.35 25.28
CA TYR A 49 2.12 11.62 24.15
C TYR A 49 1.36 12.53 23.18
N GLY A 50 0.67 13.57 23.67
CA GLY A 50 -0.01 14.57 22.86
C GLY A 50 0.95 15.37 21.98
N GLU A 51 2.14 15.71 22.48
CA GLU A 51 3.18 16.38 21.68
C GLU A 51 3.67 15.47 20.54
N ILE A 52 3.99 14.22 20.86
CA ILE A 52 4.45 13.22 19.87
C ILE A 52 3.35 12.94 18.84
N PHE A 53 2.09 12.87 19.29
CA PHE A 53 0.95 12.62 18.42
C PHE A 53 0.69 13.79 17.47
N SER A 54 0.76 15.04 17.94
CA SER A 54 0.70 16.23 17.08
C SER A 54 1.81 16.24 16.02
N GLU A 55 3.03 15.86 16.41
CA GLU A 55 4.17 15.74 15.48
C GLU A 55 3.95 14.63 14.45
N PHE A 56 3.42 13.47 14.88
CA PHE A 56 3.05 12.38 14.00
C PHE A 56 2.02 12.83 12.95
N LEU A 57 0.91 13.43 13.36
CA LEU A 57 -0.16 13.93 12.49
C LEU A 57 0.41 14.92 11.44
N SER A 58 1.22 15.86 11.93
CA SER A 58 1.93 16.84 11.09
C SER A 58 2.97 16.20 10.17
N THR A 59 3.48 15.00 10.47
CA THR A 59 4.45 14.30 9.62
C THR A 59 3.76 13.49 8.53
N VAL A 60 2.69 12.78 8.90
CA VAL A 60 1.97 11.85 8.00
C VAL A 60 0.87 12.52 7.17
N ASN A 61 0.64 13.82 7.34
CA ASN A 61 -0.42 14.57 6.65
C ASN A 61 -1.84 14.09 7.03
N CYS A 62 -2.03 13.82 8.32
CA CYS A 62 -3.31 13.46 8.90
C CYS A 62 -3.76 14.52 9.91
N CYS A 63 -5.05 14.54 10.21
CA CYS A 63 -5.67 15.36 11.24
C CYS A 63 -6.68 14.52 12.04
N VAL A 64 -7.19 15.04 13.16
CA VAL A 64 -8.23 14.37 13.96
C VAL A 64 -9.63 14.90 13.63
N LEU A 65 -10.66 14.08 13.68
CA LEU A 65 -12.06 14.56 13.55
C LEU A 65 -12.56 15.25 14.83
N ASN A 66 -12.03 14.85 15.99
CA ASN A 66 -12.36 15.43 17.29
C ASN A 66 -12.18 16.97 17.26
N GLY A 67 -13.17 17.69 17.78
CA GLY A 67 -13.21 19.14 17.77
C GLY A 67 -13.61 19.81 16.45
N ARG A 68 -13.74 19.08 15.33
CA ARG A 68 -14.16 19.67 14.04
C ARG A 68 -15.67 19.72 13.84
N TYR A 69 -16.42 19.00 14.68
CA TYR A 69 -17.89 18.95 14.67
C TYR A 69 -18.42 19.33 16.05
N PRO A 70 -18.32 20.62 16.43
CA PRO A 70 -18.41 21.06 17.83
C PRO A 70 -19.76 20.80 18.49
N ILE A 71 -20.85 20.66 17.72
CA ILE A 71 -22.19 20.42 18.25
C ILE A 71 -22.29 19.04 18.93
N HIS A 72 -21.45 18.09 18.53
CA HIS A 72 -21.52 16.71 18.98
C HIS A 72 -20.20 16.17 19.55
N ASP A 73 -19.26 17.06 19.86
CA ASP A 73 -18.00 16.68 20.49
C ASP A 73 -18.16 16.60 22.02
N ASP A 74 -17.39 15.73 22.65
CA ASP A 74 -17.44 15.50 24.10
C ASP A 74 -16.17 14.80 24.58
N TYR A 75 -16.04 14.60 25.89
CA TYR A 75 -14.97 13.80 26.47
C TYR A 75 -15.07 12.33 26.02
N THR A 76 -13.96 11.81 25.51
CA THR A 76 -13.87 10.42 25.06
C THR A 76 -13.58 9.45 26.18
N TYR A 77 -13.10 9.94 27.32
CA TYR A 77 -12.96 9.20 28.58
C TYR A 77 -13.61 9.95 29.74
N VAL A 78 -14.44 9.25 30.51
CA VAL A 78 -15.27 9.75 31.61
C VAL A 78 -15.18 8.75 32.77
N SER A 79 -14.46 9.11 33.82
CA SER A 79 -14.34 8.30 35.03
C SER A 79 -14.68 9.11 36.29
N THR A 80 -14.75 8.43 37.44
CA THR A 80 -14.86 9.10 38.75
C THR A 80 -13.64 9.97 39.09
N LYS A 81 -12.50 9.73 38.42
CA LYS A 81 -11.24 10.47 38.64
C LYS A 81 -11.10 11.70 37.74
N GLY A 82 -11.97 11.86 36.74
CA GLY A 82 -11.92 12.98 35.81
C GLY A 82 -12.30 12.60 34.38
N LEU A 83 -12.17 13.59 33.51
CA LEU A 83 -12.55 13.54 32.10
C LEU A 83 -11.33 13.85 31.23
N SER A 84 -11.23 13.20 30.07
CA SER A 84 -10.18 13.49 29.09
C SER A 84 -10.60 13.17 27.67
N VAL A 85 -9.92 13.77 26.70
CA VAL A 85 -9.97 13.32 25.30
C VAL A 85 -8.68 12.54 25.02
N VAL A 86 -8.81 11.22 24.88
CA VAL A 86 -7.70 10.27 24.65
C VAL A 86 -7.94 9.35 23.45
N ASP A 87 -9.22 9.10 23.13
CA ASP A 87 -9.62 8.47 21.87
C ASP A 87 -9.76 9.49 20.74
N TYR A 88 -9.19 9.16 19.58
CA TYR A 88 -9.25 10.01 18.39
C TYR A 88 -9.70 9.22 17.16
N CYS A 89 -10.35 9.90 16.22
CA CYS A 89 -10.46 9.44 14.85
C CYS A 89 -9.52 10.27 13.96
N VAL A 90 -8.48 9.63 13.44
CA VAL A 90 -7.42 10.23 12.61
C VAL A 90 -7.68 9.92 11.15
N VAL A 91 -7.71 10.96 10.32
CA VAL A 91 -7.98 10.86 8.89
C VAL A 91 -6.91 11.58 8.06
N PRO A 92 -6.63 11.13 6.82
CA PRO A 92 -5.80 11.88 5.88
C PRO A 92 -6.42 13.25 5.60
N TYR A 93 -5.59 14.28 5.55
CA TYR A 93 -6.01 15.65 5.25
C TYR A 93 -6.85 15.74 3.97
N GLU A 94 -6.41 15.05 2.92
CA GLU A 94 -7.04 15.05 1.60
C GLU A 94 -8.43 14.41 1.56
N SER A 95 -8.76 13.59 2.56
CA SER A 95 -10.06 12.90 2.64
C SER A 95 -11.00 13.53 3.67
N LEU A 96 -10.60 14.60 4.37
CA LEU A 96 -11.39 15.18 5.47
C LEU A 96 -12.81 15.57 5.03
N CYS A 97 -12.97 16.08 3.81
CA CYS A 97 -14.27 16.50 3.27
C CYS A 97 -15.29 15.36 3.11
N HIS A 98 -14.84 14.10 3.06
CA HIS A 98 -15.71 12.94 2.95
C HIS A 98 -16.26 12.46 4.31
N TYR A 99 -15.73 12.98 5.41
CA TYR A 99 -16.21 12.64 6.74
C TYR A 99 -17.32 13.61 7.15
N LYS A 100 -18.41 13.06 7.69
CA LYS A 100 -19.59 13.81 8.12
C LYS A 100 -20.06 13.33 9.48
N ASN A 101 -20.84 14.16 10.16
CA ASN A 101 -21.60 13.79 11.35
C ASN A 101 -20.76 13.13 12.47
N PHE A 102 -19.50 13.55 12.64
CA PHE A 102 -18.69 13.06 13.75
C PHE A 102 -19.35 13.46 15.08
N LYS A 103 -19.43 12.49 16.00
CA LYS A 103 -19.99 12.66 17.33
C LYS A 103 -19.35 11.74 18.35
N VAL A 104 -19.27 12.21 19.58
CA VAL A 104 -18.88 11.44 20.76
C VAL A 104 -20.14 11.12 21.56
N ILE A 105 -20.41 9.83 21.75
CA ILE A 105 -21.59 9.37 22.50
C ILE A 105 -21.11 8.75 23.81
N ARG A 106 -21.38 9.41 24.94
CA ARG A 106 -21.06 8.86 26.25
C ARG A 106 -21.71 7.50 26.45
N ALA A 107 -20.95 6.54 26.99
CA ALA A 107 -21.46 5.21 27.30
C ALA A 107 -22.70 5.26 28.21
N SER A 108 -22.75 6.20 29.16
CA SER A 108 -23.93 6.42 30.02
C SER A 108 -25.19 6.78 29.24
N VAL A 109 -25.08 7.54 28.15
CA VAL A 109 -26.21 7.89 27.28
C VAL A 109 -26.71 6.66 26.53
N LEU A 110 -25.80 5.80 26.07
CA LEU A 110 -26.15 4.54 25.41
C LEU A 110 -26.86 3.58 26.38
N CYS A 111 -26.29 3.37 27.57
CA CYS A 111 -26.88 2.52 28.60
C CYS A 111 -28.29 2.98 29.00
N ASN A 112 -28.52 4.30 29.11
CA ASN A 112 -29.83 4.84 29.45
C ASN A 112 -30.86 4.67 28.32
N LYS A 113 -30.43 4.63 27.05
CA LYS A 113 -31.32 4.41 25.90
C LYS A 113 -31.66 2.93 25.68
N SER A 114 -30.73 2.03 26.01
CA SER A 114 -30.89 0.58 25.79
C SER A 114 -31.48 -0.17 27.00
N ALA A 115 -31.38 0.39 28.20
CA ALA A 115 -31.88 -0.26 29.39
C ALA A 115 -33.42 -0.20 29.46
N GLN A 116 -34.07 -1.37 29.37
CA GLN A 116 -35.28 -1.56 30.17
C GLN A 116 -34.94 -1.30 31.65
N PRO A 117 -35.85 -0.71 32.45
CA PRO A 117 -35.56 -0.38 33.84
C PRO A 117 -35.11 -1.63 34.60
N GLY A 118 -33.80 -1.72 34.91
CA GLY A 118 -33.23 -2.80 35.74
C GLY A 118 -32.05 -3.61 35.16
N SER A 119 -31.69 -3.48 33.87
CA SER A 119 -30.69 -4.40 33.27
C SER A 119 -29.21 -4.06 33.53
N PHE A 120 -28.84 -2.77 33.64
CA PHE A 120 -27.46 -2.36 33.90
C PHE A 120 -27.30 -1.80 35.32
N ARG A 121 -26.49 -2.46 36.16
CA ARG A 121 -26.05 -1.89 37.44
C ARG A 121 -25.10 -0.72 37.14
N ALA A 122 -25.29 0.43 37.80
CA ALA A 122 -24.52 1.66 37.60
C ALA A 122 -22.98 1.50 37.67
N ASN A 123 -22.48 0.42 38.27
CA ASN A 123 -21.05 0.12 38.42
C ASN A 123 -20.39 -0.50 37.17
N HIS A 124 -21.10 -0.67 36.05
CA HIS A 124 -20.58 -1.35 34.83
C HIS A 124 -20.67 -0.49 33.56
N ILE A 125 -20.86 0.83 33.68
CA ILE A 125 -20.83 1.70 32.51
C ILE A 125 -19.36 1.87 32.09
N PRO A 126 -19.00 1.57 30.82
CA PRO A 126 -17.66 1.84 30.31
C PRO A 126 -17.26 3.30 30.55
N ASP A 127 -15.99 3.51 30.89
CA ASP A 127 -15.40 4.82 31.06
C ASP A 127 -15.05 5.49 29.74
N HIS A 128 -14.93 4.74 28.64
CA HIS A 128 -14.78 5.30 27.29
C HIS A 128 -16.12 5.56 26.59
N SER A 129 -16.21 6.69 25.91
CA SER A 129 -17.32 7.07 25.02
C SER A 129 -17.15 6.43 23.64
N VAL A 130 -18.25 6.27 22.91
CA VAL A 130 -18.23 5.78 21.53
C VAL A 130 -17.99 6.93 20.56
N LEU A 131 -16.98 6.79 19.70
CA LEU A 131 -16.73 7.71 18.59
C LEU A 131 -17.49 7.21 17.37
N CYS A 132 -18.31 8.07 16.77
CA CYS A 132 -19.13 7.73 15.61
C CYS A 132 -18.97 8.81 14.55
N TRP A 133 -18.85 8.40 13.29
CA TRP A 133 -18.82 9.29 12.13
C TRP A 133 -19.42 8.58 10.94
N GLU A 134 -19.79 9.37 9.95
CA GLU A 134 -20.21 8.90 8.63
C GLU A 134 -19.10 9.22 7.64
N PHE A 135 -18.90 8.35 6.66
CA PHE A 135 -17.92 8.55 5.60
C PHE A 135 -18.61 8.29 4.26
N GLU A 136 -18.53 9.28 3.37
CA GLU A 136 -19.05 9.14 2.02
C GLU A 136 -18.04 8.43 1.12
N THR A 137 -18.41 7.23 0.75
CA THR A 137 -17.82 6.47 -0.35
C THR A 137 -18.61 6.79 -1.62
N ASN A 138 -18.01 7.45 -2.61
CA ASN A 138 -18.64 7.61 -3.93
C ASN A 138 -18.90 6.21 -4.51
N PHE A 139 -20.18 5.82 -4.60
CA PHE A 139 -20.64 4.50 -5.04
C PHE A 139 -21.56 4.58 -6.28
N ASP A 140 -21.36 5.58 -7.14
CA ASP A 140 -22.20 5.74 -8.34
C ASP A 140 -21.58 5.03 -9.55
N ASN A 141 -21.63 3.68 -9.55
CA ASN A 141 -21.79 2.76 -10.69
C ASN A 141 -21.10 1.42 -10.43
N ILE A 142 -21.89 0.36 -10.24
CA ILE A 142 -21.40 -1.01 -10.10
C ILE A 142 -22.07 -1.88 -11.16
N ASN A 143 -21.29 -2.37 -12.13
CA ASN A 143 -21.44 -3.69 -12.73
C ASN A 143 -20.08 -4.20 -13.24
N GLU A 144 -19.78 -5.43 -12.81
CA GLU A 144 -18.79 -6.41 -13.31
C GLU A 144 -17.31 -6.44 -12.84
N ILE A 145 -17.07 -7.50 -12.03
CA ILE A 145 -16.00 -8.52 -12.02
C ILE A 145 -14.61 -8.20 -11.42
N CYS A 146 -14.35 -8.87 -10.30
CA CYS A 146 -13.05 -9.14 -9.67
C CYS A 146 -12.23 -10.21 -10.41
N SER A 147 -10.90 -10.04 -10.44
CA SER A 147 -9.95 -10.98 -9.82
C SER A 147 -8.49 -10.59 -10.13
N ILE A 148 -7.72 -10.12 -9.14
CA ILE A 148 -6.25 -10.24 -9.15
C ILE A 148 -5.75 -10.56 -7.74
N ASP A 149 -4.99 -11.65 -7.70
CA ASP A 149 -4.29 -12.27 -6.59
C ASP A 149 -2.98 -11.51 -6.29
N LEU A 150 -2.74 -11.11 -5.04
CA LEU A 150 -1.48 -10.47 -4.61
C LEU A 150 -1.16 -10.86 -3.17
N SER A 151 -0.43 -11.96 -3.04
CA SER A 151 0.29 -12.32 -1.82
C SER A 151 1.75 -11.87 -1.91
N HIS A 152 2.34 -11.64 -0.73
CA HIS A 152 3.78 -11.44 -0.42
C HIS A 152 4.30 -10.00 -0.41
N SER A 153 4.44 -9.44 0.81
CA SER A 153 5.77 -9.08 1.36
C SER A 153 5.64 -8.51 2.77
N ALA A 154 6.11 -9.24 3.78
CA ALA A 154 6.73 -8.69 4.99
C ALA A 154 7.39 -9.81 5.78
N HIS A 155 8.72 -9.73 5.91
CA HIS A 155 9.51 -9.90 7.14
C HIS A 155 10.91 -10.41 6.79
N ASN A 156 11.91 -9.58 7.05
CA ASN A 156 13.26 -10.06 7.33
C ASN A 156 13.93 -9.08 8.30
N SER A 157 14.15 -9.57 9.51
CA SER A 157 15.06 -8.96 10.48
C SER A 157 15.59 -10.08 11.36
N LEU A 158 16.87 -10.42 11.21
CA LEU A 158 17.78 -10.85 12.27
C LEU A 158 19.16 -11.16 11.67
N ASN A 159 20.14 -10.30 11.94
CA ASN A 159 21.49 -10.65 12.39
C ASN A 159 22.34 -9.38 12.43
N GLN A 160 22.22 -8.67 13.55
CA GLN A 160 23.22 -7.72 14.00
C GLN A 160 24.36 -8.51 14.64
N GLN A 161 25.44 -8.72 13.88
CA GLN A 161 26.82 -8.83 14.37
C GLN A 161 27.72 -9.16 13.17
N ASN A 162 28.05 -8.12 12.41
CA ASN A 162 29.26 -7.91 11.59
C ASN A 162 28.94 -6.83 10.54
N ASN A 163 29.77 -5.79 10.42
CA ASN A 163 29.54 -4.60 9.60
C ASN A 163 29.66 -4.82 8.08
N THR A 164 29.32 -6.02 7.62
CA THR A 164 29.35 -6.45 6.22
C THR A 164 28.05 -7.17 5.91
N TYR A 165 27.18 -6.52 5.13
CA TYR A 165 26.03 -7.21 4.55
C TYR A 165 26.47 -7.89 3.26
N VAL A 166 26.37 -9.22 3.23
CA VAL A 166 26.53 -10.02 2.03
C VAL A 166 25.20 -9.95 1.27
N SER A 167 25.23 -9.44 0.04
CA SER A 167 24.09 -9.51 -0.89
C SER A 167 24.48 -10.37 -2.08
N TYR A 168 23.58 -11.25 -2.54
CA TYR A 168 23.85 -12.14 -3.68
C TYR A 168 23.39 -11.52 -4.99
N ASP A 169 24.06 -11.83 -6.09
CA ASP A 169 23.63 -11.38 -7.41
C ASP A 169 22.49 -12.25 -7.99
N VAL A 170 21.25 -11.91 -7.62
CA VAL A 170 20.05 -12.62 -8.09
C VAL A 170 19.68 -12.35 -9.55
N LYS A 171 20.48 -11.55 -10.28
CA LYS A 171 20.22 -11.27 -11.71
C LYS A 171 20.78 -12.35 -12.64
N ASN A 172 21.84 -13.03 -12.20
CA ASN A 172 22.57 -14.02 -12.99
C ASN A 172 22.53 -15.35 -12.26
N ILE A 173 21.33 -15.91 -12.14
CA ILE A 173 21.12 -17.20 -11.48
C ILE A 173 21.58 -18.31 -12.44
N PRO A 174 22.53 -19.18 -12.05
CA PRO A 174 22.95 -20.32 -12.86
C PRO A 174 21.75 -21.21 -13.22
N SER A 175 21.73 -21.77 -14.44
CA SER A 175 20.63 -22.64 -14.89
C SER A 175 20.52 -23.93 -14.08
N ASP A 176 21.58 -24.33 -13.39
CA ASP A 176 21.62 -25.47 -12.49
C ASP A 176 21.23 -25.13 -11.03
N TRP A 177 20.96 -23.86 -10.72
CA TRP A 177 20.60 -23.42 -9.37
C TRP A 177 19.35 -24.13 -8.86
N MET A 178 19.44 -24.76 -7.68
CA MET A 178 18.36 -25.55 -7.07
C MET A 178 17.96 -26.82 -7.86
N THR A 179 18.74 -27.22 -8.86
CA THR A 179 18.48 -28.44 -9.66
C THR A 179 19.46 -29.57 -9.39
N ASN A 180 20.45 -29.35 -8.52
CA ASN A 180 21.36 -30.40 -8.08
C ASN A 180 20.58 -31.51 -7.35
N ASN A 181 20.82 -32.77 -7.73
CA ASN A 181 20.19 -33.94 -7.11
C ASN A 181 20.32 -33.94 -5.58
N ASP A 182 21.49 -33.53 -5.04
CA ASP A 182 21.69 -33.46 -3.59
C ASP A 182 20.79 -32.41 -2.91
N ILE A 183 20.49 -31.31 -3.61
CA ILE A 183 19.61 -30.25 -3.12
C ILE A 183 18.15 -30.66 -3.26
N LEU A 184 17.80 -31.29 -4.39
CA LEU A 184 16.47 -31.85 -4.61
C LEU A 184 16.13 -32.90 -3.56
N ASP A 185 17.07 -33.78 -3.19
CA ASP A 185 16.90 -34.76 -2.13
C ASP A 185 16.68 -34.09 -0.76
N LYS A 186 17.43 -33.03 -0.45
CA LYS A 186 17.24 -32.25 0.79
C LYS A 186 15.89 -31.53 0.81
N ILE A 187 15.43 -31.00 -0.32
CA ILE A 187 14.13 -30.34 -0.46
C ILE A 187 13.00 -31.37 -0.31
N ASN A 188 13.09 -32.51 -0.99
CA ASN A 188 12.11 -33.58 -0.89
C ASN A 188 12.03 -34.11 0.54
N MET A 189 13.15 -34.32 1.22
CA MET A 189 13.18 -34.68 2.63
C MET A 189 12.57 -33.59 3.53
N CYS A 190 12.77 -32.30 3.20
CA CYS A 190 12.11 -31.21 3.90
C CYS A 190 10.58 -31.23 3.70
N ILE A 191 10.11 -31.51 2.48
CA ILE A 191 8.69 -31.65 2.14
C ILE A 191 8.07 -32.82 2.90
N ASP A 192 8.72 -33.98 2.90
CA ASP A 192 8.26 -35.18 3.62
C ASP A 192 8.15 -34.89 5.12
N ASN A 193 9.13 -34.19 5.69
CA ASN A 193 9.10 -33.80 7.10
C ASN A 193 7.97 -32.80 7.40
N ILE A 194 7.67 -31.87 6.49
CA ILE A 194 6.52 -30.96 6.61
C ILE A 194 5.22 -31.76 6.59
N GLN A 195 5.07 -32.70 5.66
CA GLN A 195 3.88 -33.54 5.52
C GLN A 195 3.68 -34.48 6.72
N CYS A 196 4.76 -34.97 7.33
CA CYS A 196 4.70 -35.81 8.53
C CYS A 196 4.52 -35.01 9.83
N SER A 197 4.87 -33.73 9.86
CA SER A 197 4.71 -32.89 11.04
C SER A 197 3.23 -32.56 11.30
N LYS A 198 2.73 -32.90 12.50
CA LYS A 198 1.34 -32.63 12.91
C LYS A 198 1.29 -31.50 13.94
N GLY A 199 1.34 -30.26 13.44
CA GLY A 199 0.58 -29.14 14.00
C GLY A 199 1.13 -28.43 15.24
N ARG A 200 2.46 -28.35 15.44
CA ARG A 200 3.05 -27.46 16.46
C ARG A 200 3.91 -26.39 15.81
N GLN A 201 3.70 -25.12 16.19
CA GLN A 201 4.45 -23.98 15.66
C GLN A 201 5.97 -24.17 15.74
N PHE A 202 6.46 -24.74 16.84
CA PHE A 202 7.89 -25.02 17.01
C PHE A 202 8.46 -25.99 15.96
N GLU A 203 7.68 -26.99 15.55
CA GLU A 203 8.10 -27.95 14.51
C GLU A 203 8.13 -27.26 13.14
N VAL A 204 7.13 -26.41 12.87
CA VAL A 204 7.07 -25.58 11.65
C VAL A 204 8.26 -24.62 11.58
N ASP A 205 8.57 -23.92 12.67
CA ASP A 205 9.70 -22.98 12.74
C ASP A 205 11.03 -23.73 12.51
N LYS A 206 11.18 -24.93 13.08
CA LYS A 206 12.36 -25.77 12.87
C LYS A 206 12.50 -26.21 11.41
N LEU A 207 11.40 -26.62 10.78
CA LEU A 207 11.40 -27.02 9.37
C LEU A 207 11.68 -25.84 8.43
N TYR A 208 11.11 -24.67 8.74
CA TYR A 208 11.40 -23.44 8.02
C TYR A 208 12.88 -23.07 8.10
N ASN A 209 13.48 -23.11 9.30
CA ASN A 209 14.90 -22.82 9.45
C ASN A 209 15.78 -23.81 8.68
N ASN A 210 15.43 -25.10 8.66
CA ASN A 210 16.15 -26.11 7.87
C ASN A 210 16.07 -25.82 6.36
N PHE A 211 14.91 -25.40 5.86
CA PHE A 211 14.76 -24.98 4.46
C PHE A 211 15.59 -23.73 4.13
N VAL A 212 15.57 -22.74 5.02
CA VAL A 212 16.38 -21.52 4.88
C VAL A 212 17.88 -21.84 4.87
N GLU A 213 18.34 -22.81 5.65
CA GLU A 213 19.72 -23.29 5.64
C GLU A 213 20.09 -23.95 4.30
N ILE A 214 19.21 -24.79 3.73
CA ILE A 214 19.40 -25.39 2.40
C ILE A 214 19.54 -24.29 1.34
N LEU A 215 18.65 -23.30 1.35
CA LEU A 215 18.69 -22.15 0.45
C LEU A 215 19.98 -21.35 0.61
N HIS A 216 20.37 -21.00 1.83
CA HIS A 216 21.58 -20.22 2.06
C HIS A 216 22.85 -20.98 1.68
N SER A 217 22.90 -22.30 1.88
CA SER A 217 24.01 -23.12 1.39
C SER A 217 24.14 -23.00 -0.12
N GLU A 218 23.04 -23.23 -0.85
CA GLU A 218 23.05 -23.19 -2.32
C GLU A 218 23.36 -21.78 -2.85
N MET A 219 22.83 -20.74 -2.19
CA MET A 219 23.14 -19.35 -2.54
C MET A 219 24.61 -19.00 -2.32
N ASN A 220 25.24 -19.50 -1.25
CA ASN A 220 26.67 -19.27 -1.00
C ASN A 220 27.57 -20.02 -2.00
N ASP A 221 27.15 -21.22 -2.41
CA ASP A 221 27.93 -22.07 -3.30
C ASP A 221 27.83 -21.61 -4.76
N LYS A 222 26.68 -21.11 -5.19
CA LYS A 222 26.36 -20.87 -6.61
C LYS A 222 26.22 -19.41 -7.00
N LEU A 223 25.92 -18.51 -6.08
CA LEU A 223 25.70 -17.09 -6.40
C LEU A 223 26.91 -16.24 -6.01
N GLU A 224 27.31 -15.33 -6.91
CA GLU A 224 28.35 -14.35 -6.60
C GLU A 224 27.92 -13.41 -5.46
N THR A 225 28.81 -13.21 -4.49
CA THR A 225 28.58 -12.34 -3.35
C THR A 225 29.06 -10.90 -3.62
N LYS A 226 28.17 -9.93 -3.42
CA LYS A 226 28.47 -8.50 -3.43
C LYS A 226 28.63 -8.02 -1.99
N VAL A 227 29.88 -7.78 -1.58
CA VAL A 227 30.21 -7.19 -0.28
C VAL A 227 29.98 -5.68 -0.34
N LYS A 228 28.98 -5.18 0.39
CA LYS A 228 28.79 -3.73 0.56
C LYS A 228 29.45 -3.26 1.85
N VAL A 229 30.56 -2.52 1.70
CA VAL A 229 31.24 -1.87 2.84
C VAL A 229 30.48 -0.60 3.22
N LEU A 230 29.91 -0.59 4.43
CA LEU A 230 29.27 0.58 5.04
C LEU A 230 30.34 1.59 5.51
N ASN A 231 30.85 2.43 4.61
CA ASN A 231 31.68 3.57 5.01
C ASN A 231 30.79 4.62 5.72
N SER A 232 30.87 4.67 7.05
CA SER A 232 29.94 5.36 7.94
C SER A 232 30.11 6.89 8.08
N THR A 233 30.98 7.55 7.32
CA THR A 233 31.34 8.96 7.58
C THR A 233 31.09 9.96 6.45
N ASN A 234 30.82 9.52 5.21
CA ASN A 234 30.77 10.45 4.06
C ASN A 234 29.38 10.89 3.58
N ASN A 235 28.30 10.50 4.28
CA ASN A 235 26.93 10.91 3.90
C ASN A 235 26.49 12.29 4.43
N ARG A 236 27.39 13.05 5.07
CA ARG A 236 27.11 14.43 5.55
C ARG A 236 27.18 15.48 4.42
N LYS A 237 26.87 15.11 3.18
CA LYS A 237 26.75 16.09 2.10
C LYS A 237 25.49 16.92 2.33
N ARG A 238 25.71 18.20 2.63
CA ARG A 238 24.72 19.28 2.63
C ARG A 238 23.76 19.03 1.45
N ARG A 239 22.46 18.83 1.73
CA ARG A 239 21.42 18.52 0.72
C ARG A 239 21.06 19.75 -0.14
N ILE A 240 22.07 20.47 -0.65
CA ILE A 240 21.95 21.79 -1.30
C ILE A 240 21.09 21.75 -2.59
N LYS A 241 20.67 20.58 -3.08
CA LYS A 241 19.96 20.46 -4.36
C LYS A 241 18.46 20.20 -4.25
N LYS A 242 17.82 20.44 -3.09
CA LYS A 242 16.36 20.31 -2.99
C LYS A 242 15.70 21.67 -3.29
N PRO A 243 14.71 21.72 -4.20
CA PRO A 243 14.14 23.00 -4.68
C PRO A 243 13.34 23.75 -3.61
N TRP A 244 12.95 23.07 -2.53
CA TRP A 244 12.29 23.66 -1.36
C TRP A 244 13.26 24.16 -0.28
N TRP A 245 14.58 24.01 -0.48
CA TRP A 245 15.58 24.49 0.46
C TRP A 245 15.81 26.00 0.31
N ASN A 246 15.79 26.76 1.40
CA ASN A 246 15.94 28.22 1.39
C ASN A 246 16.87 28.73 2.52
N ASP A 247 17.12 30.04 2.56
CA ASP A 247 18.02 30.66 3.55
C ASP A 247 17.55 30.48 4.99
N LYS A 248 16.23 30.46 5.23
CA LYS A 248 15.69 30.19 6.58
C LYS A 248 16.03 28.78 7.05
N LEU A 249 15.90 27.78 6.16
CA LEU A 249 16.33 26.40 6.45
C LEU A 249 17.84 26.30 6.64
N THR A 250 18.63 27.01 5.83
CA THR A 250 20.09 27.09 6.02
C THR A 250 20.45 27.64 7.40
N ASN A 251 19.79 28.72 7.82
CA ASN A 251 20.04 29.34 9.13
C ASN A 251 19.66 28.39 10.27
N LYS A 252 18.50 27.74 10.21
CA LYS A 252 18.08 26.74 11.22
C LYS A 252 19.01 25.53 11.24
N TRP A 253 19.45 25.04 10.08
CA TRP A 253 20.41 23.94 9.99
C TRP A 253 21.75 24.29 10.65
N ASN A 254 22.25 25.50 10.43
CA ASN A 254 23.47 25.96 11.07
C ASN A 254 23.32 26.02 12.61
N ILE A 255 22.16 26.44 13.12
CA ILE A 255 21.85 26.43 14.55
C ILE A 255 21.86 25.00 15.11
N VAL A 256 21.26 24.04 14.40
CA VAL A 256 21.28 22.61 14.77
C VAL A 256 22.72 22.07 14.80
N CYS A 257 23.52 22.37 13.78
CA CYS A 257 24.92 21.94 13.71
C CYS A 257 25.75 22.48 14.87
N THR A 258 25.53 23.73 15.27
CA THR A 258 26.22 24.33 16.42
C THR A 258 25.81 23.66 17.72
N ALA A 259 24.51 23.49 17.97
CA ALA A 259 24.03 22.83 19.18
C ALA A 259 24.48 21.36 19.27
N GLU A 260 24.52 20.65 18.14
CA GLU A 260 25.07 19.29 18.08
C GLU A 260 26.57 19.28 18.44
N ARG A 261 27.35 20.23 17.89
CA ARG A 261 28.78 20.36 18.20
C ARG A 261 28.99 20.60 19.69
N ASP A 262 28.24 21.52 20.28
CA ASP A 262 28.34 21.85 21.71
C ASP A 262 27.99 20.64 22.58
N TYR A 263 26.90 19.93 22.27
CA TYR A 263 26.51 18.68 22.94
C TYR A 263 27.59 17.58 22.83
N VAL A 264 28.11 17.33 21.63
CA VAL A 264 29.09 16.25 21.38
C VAL A 264 30.42 16.53 22.05
N THR A 265 30.87 17.79 22.04
CA THR A 265 32.15 18.20 22.63
C THR A 265 32.12 18.32 24.15
N CYS A 266 30.93 18.44 24.76
CA CYS A 266 30.78 18.54 26.20
C CYS A 266 31.16 17.24 26.93
N LYS A 267 32.07 17.36 27.90
CA LYS A 267 32.52 16.25 28.77
C LYS A 267 31.82 16.19 30.13
N GLN A 268 31.18 17.28 30.55
CA GLN A 268 30.55 17.39 31.88
C GLN A 268 29.11 16.86 31.84
N GLY A 269 28.79 15.87 32.69
CA GLY A 269 27.52 15.13 32.62
C GLY A 269 26.24 15.97 32.70
N SER A 270 26.13 16.85 33.71
CA SER A 270 24.94 17.69 33.90
C SER A 270 24.73 18.68 32.75
N LEU A 271 25.78 19.39 32.35
CA LEU A 271 25.76 20.32 31.22
C LEU A 271 25.46 19.59 29.90
N LYS A 272 26.00 18.38 29.71
CA LYS A 272 25.76 17.57 28.52
C LYS A 272 24.29 17.18 28.36
N GLN A 273 23.58 16.91 29.47
CA GLN A 273 22.15 16.63 29.43
C GLN A 273 21.35 17.87 29.00
N GLN A 274 21.72 19.05 29.50
CA GLN A 274 21.10 20.32 29.09
C GLN A 274 21.36 20.62 27.61
N LEU A 275 22.60 20.45 27.14
CA LEU A 275 22.96 20.64 25.73
C LEU A 275 22.29 19.61 24.81
N ARG A 276 22.08 18.38 25.29
CA ARG A 276 21.29 17.37 24.55
C ARG A 276 19.85 17.83 24.36
N LYS A 277 19.23 18.37 25.41
CA LYS A 277 17.85 18.88 25.34
C LYS A 277 17.77 20.04 24.33
N ASP A 278 18.67 21.00 24.44
CA ASP A 278 18.77 22.14 23.52
C ASP A 278 18.99 21.70 22.06
N PHE A 279 19.87 20.72 21.81
CA PHE A 279 20.06 20.14 20.48
C PHE A 279 18.77 19.49 19.94
N VAL A 280 18.07 18.70 20.76
CA VAL A 280 16.81 18.04 20.36
C VAL A 280 15.74 19.08 20.02
N ASP A 281 15.61 20.14 20.83
CA ASP A 281 14.62 21.20 20.62
C ASP A 281 14.91 21.98 19.32
N LYS A 282 16.17 22.36 19.08
CA LYS A 282 16.60 23.02 17.83
C LYS A 282 16.40 22.13 16.60
N ARG A 283 16.64 20.83 16.74
CA ARG A 283 16.42 19.85 15.66
C ARG A 283 14.93 19.71 15.33
N LYS A 284 14.06 19.58 16.34
CA LYS A 284 12.60 19.54 16.16
C LYS A 284 12.10 20.78 15.40
N ASP A 285 12.56 21.96 15.77
CA ASP A 285 12.20 23.21 15.10
C ASP A 285 12.67 23.25 13.64
N PHE A 286 13.90 22.80 13.36
CA PHE A 286 14.40 22.65 11.99
C PHE A 286 13.58 21.65 11.17
N ASP A 287 13.22 20.50 11.74
CA ASP A 287 12.46 19.46 11.05
C ASP A 287 11.03 19.94 10.73
N LYS A 288 10.36 20.63 11.67
CA LYS A 288 9.06 21.29 11.44
C LYS A 288 9.13 22.30 10.30
N LEU A 289 10.14 23.17 10.30
CA LEU A 289 10.30 24.18 9.26
C LEU A 289 10.63 23.54 7.90
N THR A 290 11.43 22.47 7.89
CA THR A 290 11.77 21.70 6.69
C THR A 290 10.51 21.11 6.07
N GLN A 291 9.66 20.50 6.88
CA GLN A 291 8.41 19.92 6.41
C GLN A 291 7.47 20.99 5.87
N LYS A 292 7.36 22.14 6.55
CA LYS A 292 6.62 23.32 6.07
C LYS A 292 7.04 23.73 4.66
N TYR A 293 8.32 24.00 4.44
CA TYR A 293 8.78 24.44 3.12
C TYR A 293 8.67 23.36 2.05
N LYS A 294 8.89 22.10 2.42
CA LYS A 294 8.68 20.97 1.52
C LYS A 294 7.23 20.89 1.07
N ARG A 295 6.26 21.00 1.98
CA ARG A 295 4.82 21.00 1.64
C ARG A 295 4.42 22.20 0.79
N GLN A 296 4.85 23.40 1.15
CA GLN A 296 4.57 24.61 0.36
C GLN A 296 5.05 24.47 -1.09
N TYR A 297 6.25 23.91 -1.28
CA TYR A 297 6.78 23.65 -2.62
C TYR A 297 5.93 22.65 -3.40
N TRP A 298 5.54 21.53 -2.78
CA TRP A 298 4.71 20.52 -3.44
C TRP A 298 3.32 21.04 -3.76
N TYR A 299 2.71 21.81 -2.86
CA TYR A 299 1.43 22.48 -3.09
C TYR A 299 1.52 23.41 -4.30
N ARG A 300 2.55 24.26 -4.36
CA ARG A 300 2.77 25.13 -5.52
C ARG A 300 2.99 24.36 -6.82
N CYS A 301 3.76 23.27 -6.77
CA CYS A 301 3.95 22.41 -7.95
C CYS A 301 2.64 21.76 -8.40
N GLN A 302 1.77 21.38 -7.47
CA GLN A 302 0.46 20.83 -7.77
C GLN A 302 -0.45 21.89 -8.40
N GLU A 303 -0.51 23.11 -7.84
CA GLU A 303 -1.27 24.22 -8.44
C GLU A 303 -0.76 24.56 -9.85
N GLU A 304 0.57 24.62 -10.04
CA GLU A 304 1.19 24.80 -11.35
C GLU A 304 0.73 23.70 -12.34
N LEU A 305 0.70 22.44 -11.90
CA LEU A 305 0.26 21.31 -12.73
C LEU A 305 -1.23 21.37 -13.07
N VAL A 306 -2.11 21.68 -12.11
CA VAL A 306 -3.54 21.84 -12.37
C VAL A 306 -3.76 22.96 -13.39
N ASN A 307 -3.08 24.10 -13.21
CA ASN A 307 -3.15 25.20 -14.16
C ASN A 307 -2.62 24.83 -15.56
N PHE A 308 -1.56 24.03 -15.67
CA PHE A 308 -1.09 23.53 -16.97
C PHE A 308 -2.04 22.52 -17.59
N SER A 309 -2.70 21.68 -16.79
CA SER A 309 -3.71 20.74 -17.30
C SER A 309 -4.82 21.48 -18.03
N ASP A 310 -5.26 22.61 -17.46
CA ASP A 310 -6.40 23.38 -17.99
C ASP A 310 -6.01 24.28 -19.17
N ASN A 311 -4.74 24.70 -19.29
CA ASN A 311 -4.32 25.74 -20.23
C ASN A 311 -3.21 25.33 -21.24
N ASP A 312 -2.37 24.35 -20.92
CA ASP A 312 -1.21 23.96 -21.75
C ASP A 312 -0.80 22.50 -21.48
N THR A 313 -1.47 21.57 -22.17
CA THR A 313 -1.24 20.12 -22.04
C THR A 313 0.21 19.72 -22.34
N ASN A 314 0.90 20.44 -23.22
CA ASN A 314 2.31 20.16 -23.53
C ASN A 314 3.22 20.51 -22.36
N GLN A 315 3.00 21.66 -21.70
CA GLN A 315 3.71 21.99 -20.48
C GLN A 315 3.36 21.09 -19.30
N PHE A 316 2.10 20.65 -19.19
CA PHE A 316 1.68 19.67 -18.19
C PHE A 316 2.55 18.41 -18.24
N TRP A 317 2.63 17.76 -19.41
CA TRP A 317 3.43 16.54 -19.58
C TRP A 317 4.93 16.77 -19.41
N ARG A 318 5.44 17.91 -19.90
CA ARG A 318 6.84 18.30 -19.68
C ARG A 318 7.16 18.45 -18.19
N ARG A 319 6.26 19.07 -17.43
CA ARG A 319 6.43 19.32 -16.00
C ARG A 319 6.28 18.04 -15.18
N ILE A 320 5.30 17.20 -15.48
CA ILE A 320 5.16 15.84 -14.91
C ILE A 320 6.46 15.03 -15.11
N GLY A 321 7.03 15.06 -16.32
CA GLY A 321 8.30 14.37 -16.62
C GLY A 321 9.49 14.86 -15.78
N GLN A 322 9.48 16.12 -15.33
CA GLN A 322 10.49 16.71 -14.46
C GLN A 322 10.25 16.43 -12.96
N ILE A 323 9.00 16.18 -12.56
CA ILE A 323 8.62 15.92 -11.16
C ILE A 323 8.96 14.49 -10.72
N GLY A 324 9.19 13.57 -11.66
CA GLY A 324 9.62 12.19 -11.41
C GLY A 324 11.13 11.95 -11.38
N ILE A 325 11.51 10.66 -11.42
CA ILE A 325 12.88 10.07 -11.48
C ILE A 325 13.68 10.56 -12.72
N GLY A 326 13.15 11.46 -13.55
CA GLY A 326 13.75 11.93 -14.79
C GLY A 326 15.16 12.50 -14.64
N ASN A 327 15.47 13.16 -13.52
CA ASN A 327 16.83 13.66 -13.24
C ASN A 327 17.80 12.58 -12.73
N GLU A 328 17.30 11.40 -12.34
CA GLU A 328 18.10 10.25 -11.87
C GLU A 328 18.30 9.21 -12.98
N ARG A 329 17.59 9.32 -14.11
CA ARG A 329 17.88 8.55 -15.33
C ARG A 329 19.19 9.07 -15.93
N GLN A 330 20.32 8.52 -15.48
CA GLN A 330 21.41 8.35 -16.42
C GLN A 330 20.84 7.46 -17.53
N MET A 331 20.66 8.01 -18.73
CA MET A 331 20.39 7.23 -19.94
C MET A 331 21.64 6.38 -20.23
N ARG A 332 21.88 5.36 -19.41
CA ARG A 332 22.77 4.26 -19.76
C ARG A 332 21.87 3.28 -20.49
N ILE A 333 21.94 3.31 -21.82
CA ILE A 333 21.63 2.14 -22.63
C ILE A 333 22.34 0.96 -21.95
N PRO A 334 21.72 -0.23 -21.79
CA PRO A 334 22.42 -1.40 -21.31
C PRO A 334 23.65 -1.61 -22.20
N ASN A 335 24.83 -1.23 -21.71
CA ASN A 335 26.09 -1.29 -22.46
C ASN A 335 26.69 -2.69 -22.36
N GLU A 336 25.85 -3.71 -22.31
CA GLU A 336 26.23 -5.07 -21.98
C GLU A 336 25.27 -6.04 -22.68
N VAL A 337 25.82 -6.98 -23.44
CA VAL A 337 25.07 -8.09 -24.04
C VAL A 337 25.79 -9.39 -23.76
N THR A 338 25.01 -10.44 -23.49
CA THR A 338 25.52 -11.81 -23.46
C THR A 338 25.59 -12.32 -24.90
N LEU A 339 26.77 -12.75 -25.31
CA LEU A 339 27.02 -13.42 -26.59
C LEU A 339 26.59 -14.88 -26.52
N ASP A 340 26.50 -15.54 -27.68
CA ASP A 340 25.97 -16.90 -27.77
C ASP A 340 26.87 -17.96 -27.09
N ASP A 341 28.12 -17.62 -26.81
CA ASP A 341 29.07 -18.43 -26.03
C ASP A 341 28.95 -18.21 -24.50
N GLY A 342 27.99 -17.39 -24.06
CA GLY A 342 27.78 -17.03 -22.66
C GLY A 342 28.71 -15.91 -22.16
N THR A 343 29.61 -15.39 -23.00
CA THR A 343 30.50 -14.28 -22.60
C THR A 343 29.78 -12.94 -22.63
N ILE A 344 30.25 -12.02 -21.81
CA ILE A 344 29.66 -10.70 -21.66
C ILE A 344 30.49 -9.69 -22.46
N SER A 345 29.86 -8.96 -23.37
CA SER A 345 30.51 -7.89 -24.14
C SER A 345 29.93 -6.53 -23.81
N ASN A 346 30.83 -5.61 -23.48
CA ASN A 346 30.52 -4.21 -23.17
C ASN A 346 30.86 -3.26 -24.32
N ASN A 347 31.31 -3.83 -25.43
CA ASN A 347 31.71 -3.06 -26.60
C ASN A 347 30.45 -2.56 -27.32
N LEU A 348 30.35 -1.24 -27.50
CA LEU A 348 29.17 -0.58 -28.07
C LEU A 348 28.78 -1.17 -29.45
N GLU A 349 29.76 -1.45 -30.29
CA GLU A 349 29.52 -2.00 -31.62
C GLU A 349 29.00 -3.43 -31.55
N THR A 350 29.55 -4.24 -30.64
CA THR A 350 29.07 -5.60 -30.36
C THR A 350 27.63 -5.59 -29.80
N VAL A 351 27.33 -4.69 -28.86
CA VAL A 351 25.98 -4.52 -28.28
C VAL A 351 24.98 -4.15 -29.36
N LEU A 352 25.29 -3.15 -30.19
CA LEU A 352 24.42 -2.70 -31.27
C LEU A 352 24.21 -3.76 -32.35
N ASN A 353 25.26 -4.51 -32.71
CA ASN A 353 25.15 -5.59 -33.68
C ASN A 353 24.35 -6.78 -33.15
N LYS A 354 24.51 -7.13 -31.86
CA LYS A 354 23.69 -8.17 -31.23
C LYS A 354 22.23 -7.76 -31.18
N TRP A 355 21.93 -6.52 -30.79
CA TRP A 355 20.56 -5.99 -30.82
C TRP A 355 20.00 -5.99 -32.24
N LYS A 356 20.75 -5.46 -33.20
CA LYS A 356 20.36 -5.47 -34.61
C LYS A 356 20.05 -6.88 -35.08
N SER A 357 20.91 -7.86 -34.81
CA SER A 357 20.69 -9.26 -35.19
C SER A 357 19.44 -9.86 -34.51
N SER A 358 19.31 -9.70 -33.20
CA SER A 358 18.19 -10.27 -32.43
C SER A 358 16.84 -9.66 -32.82
N PHE A 359 16.82 -8.37 -33.16
CA PHE A 359 15.59 -7.71 -33.62
C PHE A 359 15.40 -7.81 -35.14
N HIS A 360 16.44 -8.08 -35.93
CA HIS A 360 16.31 -8.22 -37.38
C HIS A 360 15.48 -9.44 -37.75
N SER A 361 15.71 -10.59 -37.10
CA SER A 361 14.87 -11.79 -37.29
C SER A 361 13.43 -11.57 -36.81
N LEU A 362 13.23 -10.81 -35.74
CA LEU A 362 11.92 -10.49 -35.19
C LEU A 362 11.13 -9.51 -36.09
N LEU A 363 11.82 -8.53 -36.69
CA LEU A 363 11.21 -7.43 -37.44
C LEU A 363 11.23 -7.65 -38.96
N ASN A 364 12.01 -8.63 -39.46
CA ASN A 364 12.16 -8.97 -40.88
C ASN A 364 12.18 -10.50 -41.10
N PRO A 365 11.14 -11.24 -40.68
CA PRO A 365 11.11 -12.69 -40.88
C PRO A 365 11.06 -13.05 -42.37
N ASN A 366 11.80 -14.10 -42.75
CA ASN A 366 11.82 -14.64 -44.11
C ASN A 366 10.59 -15.55 -44.29
N VAL A 367 9.64 -15.13 -45.11
CA VAL A 367 8.35 -15.83 -45.25
C VAL A 367 8.46 -16.90 -46.34
N ASP A 368 8.78 -18.14 -45.95
CA ASP A 368 8.54 -19.30 -46.81
C ASP A 368 7.15 -19.91 -46.54
N ALA A 369 6.42 -20.18 -47.62
CA ALA A 369 4.97 -20.41 -47.67
C ALA A 369 4.44 -21.71 -47.01
N THR A 370 5.19 -22.37 -46.13
CA THR A 370 4.84 -23.71 -45.60
C THR A 370 4.52 -23.79 -44.11
N ASP A 371 4.66 -22.70 -43.33
CA ASP A 371 4.54 -22.75 -41.87
C ASP A 371 3.11 -22.58 -41.31
N TYR A 372 2.10 -22.41 -42.18
CA TYR A 372 0.68 -22.31 -41.75
C TYR A 372 0.11 -23.62 -41.15
N ASN A 373 0.68 -24.78 -41.44
CA ASN A 373 0.13 -26.08 -41.00
C ASN A 373 0.61 -26.57 -39.62
N LYS A 374 1.57 -25.89 -38.97
CA LYS A 374 2.10 -26.32 -37.67
C LYS A 374 1.31 -25.81 -36.46
N VAL A 375 0.60 -24.69 -36.61
CA VAL A 375 -0.12 -24.04 -35.49
C VAL A 375 -1.42 -24.79 -35.14
N GLU A 376 -2.05 -25.45 -36.12
CA GLU A 376 -3.32 -26.16 -35.92
C GLU A 376 -3.16 -27.47 -35.10
N ASN A 377 -1.96 -28.05 -35.05
CA ASN A 377 -1.71 -29.32 -34.37
C ASN A 377 -1.37 -29.21 -32.86
N CYS A 378 -1.06 -28.01 -32.36
CA CYS A 378 -0.70 -27.83 -30.94
C CYS A 378 -1.93 -27.59 -30.04
N ILE A 379 -3.05 -27.12 -30.58
CA ILE A 379 -4.24 -26.76 -29.78
C ILE A 379 -5.10 -28.00 -29.44
N LEU A 380 -4.95 -29.10 -30.19
CA LEU A 380 -5.81 -30.28 -30.04
C LEU A 380 -5.28 -31.38 -29.08
N LYS A 381 -4.13 -31.19 -28.41
CA LYS A 381 -3.49 -32.25 -27.60
C LYS A 381 -3.61 -32.13 -26.07
N GLU A 382 -4.25 -31.09 -25.53
CA GLU A 382 -4.41 -30.92 -24.06
C GLU A 382 -5.79 -31.35 -23.52
N ASN A 383 -6.41 -32.38 -24.10
CA ASN A 383 -7.47 -33.13 -23.42
C ASN A 383 -6.85 -34.21 -22.51
N ILE A 384 -6.36 -33.80 -21.34
CA ILE A 384 -6.12 -34.73 -20.23
C ILE A 384 -7.49 -35.05 -19.63
N ILE A 385 -8.07 -36.17 -20.05
CA ILE A 385 -9.29 -36.73 -19.47
C ILE A 385 -8.94 -37.22 -18.06
N CYS A 386 -9.34 -36.48 -17.02
CA CYS A 386 -9.23 -36.91 -15.64
C CYS A 386 -10.45 -37.80 -15.31
N ILE A 387 -10.28 -39.12 -15.43
CA ILE A 387 -11.36 -40.14 -15.34
C ILE A 387 -11.97 -40.26 -13.92
N ASP A 388 -11.42 -39.56 -12.92
CA ASP A 388 -11.78 -39.75 -11.51
C ASP A 388 -12.84 -38.76 -10.97
N LEU A 389 -13.28 -37.78 -11.77
CA LEU A 389 -14.29 -36.79 -11.37
C LEU A 389 -15.74 -37.18 -11.71
N ASP A 390 -15.93 -38.29 -12.43
CA ASP A 390 -17.26 -38.77 -12.86
C ASP A 390 -17.87 -39.83 -11.93
N LYS A 391 -17.25 -40.11 -10.77
CA LYS A 391 -17.79 -41.05 -9.78
C LYS A 391 -18.79 -40.35 -8.86
N GLU A 392 -19.91 -41.03 -8.57
CA GLU A 392 -20.91 -40.53 -7.63
C GLU A 392 -20.31 -40.37 -6.22
N ILE A 393 -20.53 -39.21 -5.61
CA ILE A 393 -20.07 -38.89 -4.26
C ILE A 393 -20.75 -39.84 -3.26
N THR A 394 -19.95 -40.57 -2.48
CA THR A 394 -20.48 -41.53 -1.52
C THR A 394 -20.89 -40.87 -0.20
N ILE A 395 -21.89 -41.44 0.48
CA ILE A 395 -22.34 -40.97 1.80
C ILE A 395 -21.20 -41.03 2.83
N ASP A 396 -20.31 -42.01 2.73
CA ASP A 396 -19.17 -42.16 3.63
C ASP A 396 -18.11 -41.06 3.43
N GLU A 397 -17.89 -40.61 2.19
CA GLU A 397 -17.03 -39.45 1.91
C GLU A 397 -17.62 -38.17 2.50
N VAL A 398 -18.92 -37.93 2.29
CA VAL A 398 -19.62 -36.78 2.89
C VAL A 398 -19.54 -36.85 4.41
N HIS A 399 -19.81 -38.01 5.00
CA HIS A 399 -19.77 -38.20 6.44
C HIS A 399 -18.36 -37.99 7.00
N LYS A 400 -17.32 -38.47 6.32
CA LYS A 400 -15.92 -38.28 6.70
C LYS A 400 -15.49 -36.81 6.59
N VAL A 401 -15.91 -36.10 5.55
CA VAL A 401 -15.67 -34.66 5.37
C VAL A 401 -16.39 -33.86 6.45
N VAL A 402 -17.65 -34.19 6.73
CA VAL A 402 -18.46 -33.54 7.78
C VAL A 402 -17.89 -33.81 9.17
N MET A 403 -17.46 -35.03 9.47
CA MET A 403 -16.84 -35.36 10.76
C MET A 403 -15.46 -34.73 10.93
N ASN A 404 -14.66 -34.66 9.85
CA ASN A 404 -13.40 -33.91 9.85
C ASN A 404 -13.63 -32.40 10.05
N ALA A 405 -14.72 -31.84 9.50
CA ALA A 405 -15.12 -30.45 9.75
C ALA A 405 -15.67 -30.22 11.17
N LYS A 406 -16.27 -31.23 11.79
CA LYS A 406 -16.88 -31.18 13.14
C LYS A 406 -15.92 -31.49 14.29
N ASN A 407 -14.70 -31.99 14.03
CA ASN A 407 -13.65 -32.22 15.05
C ASN A 407 -13.10 -30.89 15.64
N CYS A 408 -13.93 -30.26 16.47
CA CYS A 408 -13.66 -29.12 17.36
C CYS A 408 -13.71 -27.70 16.78
N LYS A 409 -14.42 -27.45 15.67
CA LYS A 409 -14.51 -26.11 15.03
C LYS A 409 -15.91 -25.61 14.67
N SER A 410 -16.95 -26.39 14.97
CA SER A 410 -18.31 -25.96 14.63
C SER A 410 -18.73 -24.79 15.51
N ALA A 411 -19.18 -23.72 14.86
CA ALA A 411 -19.71 -22.56 15.53
C ALA A 411 -20.98 -22.87 16.32
N GLY A 412 -21.27 -22.04 17.32
CA GLY A 412 -22.54 -22.07 18.06
C GLY A 412 -23.73 -21.74 17.15
N ILE A 413 -24.93 -21.64 17.76
CA ILE A 413 -26.16 -21.25 17.04
C ILE A 413 -26.08 -19.86 16.39
N ASP A 414 -25.09 -19.06 16.82
CA ASP A 414 -24.73 -17.73 16.34
C ASP A 414 -23.70 -17.75 15.19
N LEU A 415 -23.27 -18.92 14.73
CA LEU A 415 -22.28 -19.11 13.65
C LEU A 415 -20.87 -18.55 13.95
N ILE A 416 -20.56 -18.20 15.21
CA ILE A 416 -19.22 -17.79 15.64
C ILE A 416 -18.41 -19.02 16.10
N GLN A 417 -17.27 -19.28 15.47
CA GLN A 417 -16.37 -20.37 15.90
C GLN A 417 -15.57 -19.95 17.15
N ALA A 418 -15.41 -20.86 18.11
CA ALA A 418 -14.69 -20.61 19.37
C ALA A 418 -13.24 -20.11 19.18
N GLU A 419 -12.62 -20.39 18.03
CA GLU A 419 -11.27 -19.96 17.66
C GLU A 419 -11.12 -18.44 17.47
N PHE A 420 -12.24 -17.73 17.22
CA PHE A 420 -12.24 -16.28 17.03
C PHE A 420 -12.25 -15.49 18.35
N CYS A 421 -12.56 -16.14 19.48
CA CYS A 421 -12.57 -15.50 20.80
C CYS A 421 -11.14 -15.44 21.38
N LYS A 422 -10.26 -14.64 20.75
CA LYS A 422 -8.98 -14.25 21.33
C LYS A 422 -9.20 -13.13 22.36
N TYR A 423 -8.55 -13.21 23.51
CA TYR A 423 -8.55 -12.10 24.48
C TYR A 423 -7.94 -10.86 23.83
N THR A 424 -8.59 -9.71 24.01
CA THR A 424 -8.08 -8.42 23.52
C THR A 424 -7.37 -7.64 24.61
N CYS A 425 -7.52 -8.04 25.88
CA CYS A 425 -6.82 -7.44 27.01
C CYS A 425 -6.19 -8.51 27.92
N TYR A 426 -4.96 -8.25 28.33
CA TYR A 426 -4.14 -9.04 29.24
C TYR A 426 -3.66 -8.12 30.36
N ASN A 427 -4.19 -8.30 31.56
CA ASN A 427 -3.78 -7.54 32.74
C ASN A 427 -3.27 -8.48 33.84
N HIS A 428 -2.74 -7.92 34.93
CA HIS A 428 -2.24 -8.69 36.07
C HIS A 428 -3.33 -9.48 36.82
N MET A 429 -4.61 -9.16 36.58
CA MET A 429 -5.78 -9.83 37.16
C MET A 429 -6.39 -10.89 36.23
N GLY A 430 -5.86 -11.08 35.02
CA GLY A 430 -6.34 -12.07 34.05
C GLY A 430 -6.45 -11.55 32.62
N THR A 431 -7.29 -12.22 31.82
CA THR A 431 -7.48 -11.94 30.40
C THR A 431 -8.96 -11.68 30.10
N SER A 432 -9.25 -10.66 29.30
CA SER A 432 -10.61 -10.26 28.96
C SER A 432 -10.74 -9.87 27.49
N VAL A 433 -11.98 -9.82 27.00
CA VAL A 433 -12.34 -9.25 25.70
C VAL A 433 -13.03 -7.93 25.99
N VAL A 434 -12.36 -6.83 25.65
CA VAL A 434 -12.83 -5.45 25.97
C VAL A 434 -12.79 -4.54 24.75
N ASP A 435 -12.10 -4.94 23.69
CA ASP A 435 -11.96 -4.18 22.44
C ASP A 435 -12.77 -4.86 21.34
N TYR A 436 -13.58 -4.08 20.63
CA TYR A 436 -14.53 -4.60 19.66
C TYR A 436 -14.45 -3.80 18.36
N LEU A 437 -14.57 -4.47 17.22
CA LEU A 437 -14.93 -3.85 15.96
C LEU A 437 -16.44 -4.03 15.77
N LEU A 438 -17.19 -2.92 15.77
CA LEU A 438 -18.61 -2.93 15.45
C LEU A 438 -18.77 -2.59 13.97
N ALA A 439 -19.46 -3.44 13.23
CA ALA A 439 -19.78 -3.25 11.82
C ALA A 439 -21.28 -3.43 11.59
N SER A 440 -21.85 -2.66 10.66
CA SER A 440 -23.21 -2.91 10.21
C SER A 440 -23.28 -4.23 9.45
N ASP A 441 -24.44 -4.89 9.48
CA ASP A 441 -24.67 -6.14 8.73
C ASP A 441 -24.33 -5.99 7.24
N SER A 442 -24.66 -4.84 6.65
CA SER A 442 -24.29 -4.49 5.27
C SER A 442 -22.78 -4.42 5.01
N LEU A 443 -21.97 -4.09 6.03
CA LEU A 443 -20.51 -3.99 5.91
C LEU A 443 -19.83 -5.32 6.19
N MET A 444 -20.51 -6.27 6.84
CA MET A 444 -19.92 -7.56 7.21
C MET A 444 -19.38 -8.33 6.00
N GLN A 445 -20.09 -8.26 4.87
CA GLN A 445 -19.66 -8.90 3.61
C GLN A 445 -18.37 -8.30 3.04
N ASN A 446 -18.07 -7.05 3.41
CA ASN A 446 -16.90 -6.34 2.92
C ASN A 446 -15.69 -6.54 3.84
N ILE A 447 -15.82 -7.12 5.03
CA ILE A 447 -14.66 -7.37 5.90
C ILE A 447 -13.89 -8.58 5.39
N LEU A 448 -12.75 -8.34 4.74
CA LEU A 448 -11.88 -9.39 4.18
C LEU A 448 -11.17 -10.18 5.27
N TYR A 449 -10.76 -9.52 6.35
CA TYR A 449 -10.25 -10.21 7.54
C TYR A 449 -10.37 -9.33 8.78
N PHE A 450 -10.43 -9.99 9.94
CA PHE A 450 -10.27 -9.41 11.27
C PHE A 450 -9.30 -10.27 12.07
N ASN A 451 -8.32 -9.66 12.72
CA ASN A 451 -7.29 -10.34 13.49
C ASN A 451 -6.99 -9.59 14.80
N VAL A 452 -6.99 -10.34 15.90
CA VAL A 452 -6.42 -9.92 17.18
C VAL A 452 -4.97 -10.41 17.22
N SER A 453 -4.03 -9.47 17.23
CA SER A 453 -2.59 -9.78 17.33
C SER A 453 -2.25 -10.33 18.71
N THR A 454 -1.15 -11.06 18.83
CA THR A 454 -0.61 -11.43 20.14
C THR A 454 -0.28 -10.20 20.96
N PHE A 455 -0.55 -10.24 22.27
CA PHE A 455 -0.19 -9.16 23.19
C PHE A 455 1.29 -8.84 23.07
N ASN A 456 1.60 -7.56 22.89
CA ASN A 456 2.97 -7.06 22.85
C ASN A 456 3.14 -5.97 23.92
N PRO A 457 3.85 -6.27 25.04
CA PRO A 457 4.01 -5.33 26.15
C PRO A 457 4.84 -4.09 25.79
N THR A 458 5.49 -4.06 24.62
CA THR A 458 6.19 -2.86 24.12
C THR A 458 5.27 -1.89 23.39
N LEU A 459 4.10 -2.32 22.95
CA LEU A 459 3.16 -1.52 22.14
C LEU A 459 1.91 -1.10 22.91
N SER A 460 1.55 -1.82 23.96
CA SER A 460 0.44 -1.51 24.86
C SER A 460 0.73 -2.08 26.25
N ASP A 461 0.17 -1.45 27.27
CA ASP A 461 0.28 -1.87 28.67
C ASP A 461 -0.58 -3.09 28.98
N CYS A 462 -1.73 -3.23 28.32
CA CYS A 462 -2.63 -4.36 28.53
C CYS A 462 -3.50 -4.74 27.32
N HIS A 463 -3.51 -4.01 26.21
CA HIS A 463 -4.36 -4.29 25.05
C HIS A 463 -3.64 -4.97 23.88
N CYS A 464 -4.35 -5.78 23.13
CA CYS A 464 -3.89 -6.38 21.88
C CYS A 464 -4.25 -5.50 20.69
N LYS A 465 -3.37 -5.46 19.70
CA LYS A 465 -3.65 -4.78 18.45
C LYS A 465 -4.75 -5.52 17.68
N LEU A 466 -5.87 -4.84 17.45
CA LEU A 466 -6.88 -5.24 16.47
C LEU A 466 -6.45 -4.81 15.07
N SER A 467 -6.62 -5.67 14.07
CA SER A 467 -6.31 -5.38 12.67
C SER A 467 -7.40 -5.95 11.80
N TRP A 468 -7.94 -5.13 10.89
CA TRP A 468 -8.95 -5.57 9.95
C TRP A 468 -8.69 -4.97 8.58
N LYS A 469 -9.22 -5.62 7.56
CA LYS A 469 -9.22 -5.11 6.19
C LYS A 469 -10.63 -5.16 5.66
N ILE A 470 -11.07 -4.05 5.09
CA ILE A 470 -12.35 -3.94 4.44
C ILE A 470 -12.10 -3.80 2.94
N LEU A 471 -12.82 -4.57 2.14
CA LEU A 471 -12.96 -4.36 0.72
C LEU A 471 -13.85 -3.14 0.54
N SER A 472 -13.24 -2.00 0.25
CA SER A 472 -14.00 -0.89 -0.29
C SER A 472 -14.16 -1.14 -1.78
N HIS A 473 -15.39 -1.23 -2.26
CA HIS A 473 -15.70 -1.17 -3.70
C HIS A 473 -15.53 0.28 -4.19
N HIS A 474 -14.36 0.88 -3.97
CA HIS A 474 -14.00 2.10 -4.67
C HIS A 474 -13.78 1.74 -6.14
N PHE A 475 -14.85 1.85 -6.92
CA PHE A 475 -14.68 2.14 -8.33
C PHE A 475 -14.24 3.61 -8.37
N LEU A 476 -13.01 3.85 -8.79
CA LEU A 476 -12.72 5.15 -9.38
C LEU A 476 -13.71 5.29 -10.52
N ASP A 477 -14.45 6.40 -10.58
CA ASP A 477 -15.16 6.85 -11.77
C ASP A 477 -14.14 7.14 -12.88
N ILE A 478 -13.47 6.09 -13.35
CA ILE A 478 -13.11 6.01 -14.75
C ILE A 478 -14.43 5.58 -15.36
N ILE A 479 -15.22 6.54 -15.85
CA ILE A 479 -16.35 6.26 -16.73
C ILE A 479 -15.81 5.26 -17.75
N PRO A 480 -16.23 3.97 -17.71
CA PRO A 480 -15.81 3.03 -18.73
C PRO A 480 -16.55 3.51 -19.97
N GLN A 481 -15.82 4.16 -20.87
CA GLN A 481 -16.27 4.32 -22.25
C GLN A 481 -16.73 2.92 -22.70
N PRO A 482 -17.99 2.74 -23.10
CA PRO A 482 -18.58 1.42 -23.31
C PRO A 482 -17.78 0.70 -24.38
N ASN A 483 -16.88 -0.22 -23.98
CA ASN A 483 -15.97 -1.00 -24.83
C ASN A 483 -15.78 -0.41 -26.23
N SER A 484 -15.35 0.85 -26.32
CA SER A 484 -14.86 1.34 -27.59
C SER A 484 -13.59 0.54 -27.76
N LYS A 485 -13.57 -0.34 -28.76
CA LYS A 485 -12.34 -0.97 -29.20
C LYS A 485 -11.36 0.18 -29.38
N VAL A 486 -10.47 0.38 -28.42
CA VAL A 486 -9.42 1.37 -28.57
C VAL A 486 -8.61 0.81 -29.72
N MET A 487 -8.68 1.48 -30.87
CA MET A 487 -7.83 1.14 -31.99
C MET A 487 -6.42 1.11 -31.41
N GLY A 488 -5.78 -0.06 -31.39
CA GLY A 488 -4.44 -0.17 -30.85
C GLY A 488 -3.59 0.93 -31.48
N SER A 489 -2.60 1.47 -30.76
CA SER A 489 -1.76 2.58 -31.23
C SER A 489 -1.08 2.33 -32.59
N LYS A 490 -1.23 1.11 -33.13
CA LYS A 490 -0.89 0.68 -34.48
C LYS A 490 -2.02 -0.20 -35.03
N PHE A 491 -2.75 0.28 -36.04
CA PHE A 491 -3.61 -0.57 -36.87
C PHE A 491 -2.74 -1.35 -37.86
N LYS A 492 -2.87 -2.68 -37.88
CA LYS A 492 -2.07 -3.55 -38.75
C LYS A 492 -2.83 -3.74 -40.07
N TRP A 493 -2.46 -2.97 -41.09
CA TRP A 493 -3.01 -3.10 -42.44
C TRP A 493 -2.80 -4.53 -42.96
N GLN A 494 -3.89 -5.22 -43.27
CA GLN A 494 -3.94 -6.47 -44.01
C GLN A 494 -4.05 -6.18 -45.51
N GLU A 495 -3.78 -7.17 -46.36
CA GLU A 495 -3.77 -6.99 -47.83
C GLU A 495 -5.14 -6.58 -48.40
N ASN A 496 -6.23 -6.99 -47.74
CA ASN A 496 -7.61 -6.60 -48.05
C ASN A 496 -8.07 -5.31 -47.33
N SER A 497 -7.30 -4.78 -46.38
CA SER A 497 -7.70 -3.61 -45.60
C SER A 497 -8.02 -2.37 -46.45
N PRO A 498 -7.31 -2.04 -47.56
CA PRO A 498 -7.71 -0.90 -48.41
C PRO A 498 -9.11 -1.03 -49.00
N GLN A 499 -9.49 -2.23 -49.45
CA GLN A 499 -10.80 -2.48 -50.04
C GLN A 499 -11.90 -2.54 -48.96
N ALA A 500 -11.61 -3.13 -47.79
CA ALA A 500 -12.51 -3.12 -46.64
C ALA A 500 -12.80 -1.68 -46.17
N PHE A 501 -11.75 -0.86 -46.10
CA PHE A 501 -11.86 0.54 -45.69
C PHE A 501 -12.63 1.39 -46.71
N GLN A 502 -12.37 1.18 -48.00
CA GLN A 502 -13.14 1.82 -49.07
C GLN A 502 -14.62 1.40 -49.03
N SER A 503 -14.91 0.13 -48.73
CA SER A 503 -16.28 -0.39 -48.64
C SER A 503 -17.02 0.17 -47.42
N ALA A 504 -16.34 0.27 -46.27
CA ALA A 504 -16.89 0.87 -45.05
C ALA A 504 -17.17 2.38 -45.20
N LEU A 505 -16.34 3.12 -45.94
CA LEU A 505 -16.61 4.53 -46.28
C LEU A 505 -17.74 4.70 -47.31
N GLN A 506 -17.97 3.68 -48.14
CA GLN A 506 -19.03 3.66 -49.14
C GLN A 506 -20.38 3.23 -48.58
N ASP A 507 -20.40 2.70 -47.35
CA ASP A 507 -21.62 2.30 -46.65
C ASP A 507 -22.58 3.47 -46.44
N LYS A 508 -23.88 3.18 -46.47
CA LYS A 508 -24.94 4.20 -46.44
C LYS A 508 -24.92 4.98 -45.13
N ASP A 509 -24.61 4.33 -44.01
CA ASP A 509 -24.59 4.98 -42.70
C ASP A 509 -23.34 5.85 -42.56
N SER A 510 -22.18 5.39 -43.04
CA SER A 510 -20.96 6.21 -43.13
C SER A 510 -21.15 7.43 -44.03
N LYS A 511 -21.81 7.29 -45.19
CA LYS A 511 -22.10 8.42 -46.09
C LYS A 511 -23.07 9.44 -45.48
N ASN A 512 -24.08 8.96 -44.76
CA ASN A 512 -24.99 9.83 -44.01
C ASN A 512 -24.28 10.52 -42.85
N LEU A 513 -23.36 9.84 -42.16
CA LEU A 513 -22.55 10.45 -41.11
C LEU A 513 -21.66 11.55 -41.70
N ILE A 514 -20.96 11.24 -42.80
CA ILE A 514 -20.04 12.16 -43.51
C ILE A 514 -20.77 13.41 -44.02
N SER A 515 -22.00 13.28 -44.52
CA SER A 515 -22.76 14.46 -44.98
C SER A 515 -23.17 15.41 -43.85
N HIS A 516 -23.19 14.96 -42.59
CA HIS A 516 -23.40 15.81 -41.43
C HIS A 516 -22.13 16.55 -40.98
N PHE A 517 -20.93 16.16 -41.44
CA PHE A 517 -19.68 16.84 -41.08
C PHE A 517 -19.63 18.27 -41.61
N ASP A 518 -20.27 18.56 -42.75
CA ASP A 518 -20.35 19.91 -43.32
C ASP A 518 -21.29 20.83 -42.52
N THR A 519 -22.03 20.30 -41.54
CA THR A 519 -23.07 21.04 -40.80
C THR A 519 -22.85 21.12 -39.28
N SER A 520 -21.97 20.31 -38.69
CA SER A 520 -21.72 20.32 -37.24
C SER A 520 -20.59 21.31 -36.86
N SER A 521 -20.82 22.10 -35.82
CA SER A 521 -19.83 23.03 -35.25
C SER A 521 -19.04 22.46 -34.08
N ASP A 522 -19.32 21.23 -33.62
CA ASP A 522 -18.64 20.60 -32.47
C ASP A 522 -17.58 19.58 -32.93
N ILE A 523 -16.32 19.96 -32.75
CA ILE A 523 -15.14 19.17 -33.13
C ILE A 523 -15.06 17.85 -32.36
N ASN A 524 -15.54 17.80 -31.11
CA ASN A 524 -15.47 16.58 -30.30
C ASN A 524 -16.48 15.54 -30.78
N GLU A 525 -17.68 15.98 -31.14
CA GLU A 525 -18.71 15.12 -31.72
C GLU A 525 -18.24 14.53 -33.06
N LEU A 526 -17.58 15.36 -33.88
CA LEU A 526 -16.99 14.93 -35.15
C LEU A 526 -15.87 13.89 -34.96
N ALA A 527 -15.01 14.08 -33.95
CA ALA A 527 -13.93 13.14 -33.66
C ALA A 527 -14.44 11.75 -33.22
N VAL A 528 -15.50 11.70 -32.41
CA VAL A 528 -16.14 10.45 -31.98
C VAL A 528 -16.75 9.72 -33.17
N LYS A 529 -17.54 10.43 -33.99
CA LYS A 529 -18.18 9.88 -35.19
C LYS A 529 -17.18 9.34 -36.21
N LEU A 530 -16.06 10.04 -36.39
CA LEU A 530 -15.00 9.61 -37.30
C LEU A 530 -14.29 8.36 -36.77
N ASN A 531 -14.11 8.26 -35.45
CA ASN A 531 -13.54 7.07 -34.82
C ASN A 531 -14.45 5.84 -34.98
N GLU A 532 -15.78 5.99 -34.92
CA GLU A 532 -16.73 4.89 -35.18
C GLU A 532 -16.65 4.35 -36.61
N ILE A 533 -16.53 5.23 -37.61
CA ILE A 533 -16.32 4.83 -39.01
C ILE A 533 -15.02 4.04 -39.15
N LEU A 534 -13.94 4.52 -38.53
CA LEU A 534 -12.63 3.86 -38.56
C LEU A 534 -12.65 2.50 -37.85
N LEU A 535 -13.41 2.37 -36.76
CA LEU A 535 -13.57 1.12 -36.03
C LEU A 535 -14.38 0.10 -36.82
N THR A 536 -15.41 0.55 -37.55
CA THR A 536 -16.20 -0.32 -38.43
C THR A 536 -15.37 -0.80 -39.62
N ALA A 537 -14.47 0.06 -40.13
CA ALA A 537 -13.57 -0.27 -41.23
C ALA A 537 -12.36 -1.15 -40.84
N SER A 538 -12.11 -1.33 -39.54
CA SER A 538 -10.96 -2.08 -39.01
C SER A 538 -11.31 -3.47 -38.47
N VAL A 539 -12.59 -3.84 -38.48
CA VAL A 539 -13.11 -5.21 -38.27
C VAL A 539 -13.33 -5.84 -39.64
#